data_AF-A0A257YQG0-F1
#
_entry.id   AF-A0A257YQG0-F1
#
_cell.length_a   1.000
_cell.length_b   1.000
_cell.length_c   1.000
_cell.angle_alpha   90.00
_cell.angle_beta   90.00
_cell.angle_gamma   90.00
#
_symmetry.space_group_name_H-M   'P 1'
#
loop_
_entity.id
_entity.type
_entity.pdbx_description
1 polymer ?
#
loop_
_entity_poly.entity_id
_entity_poly.type
_entity_poly.pdbx_seq_one_letter_code
_entity_poly.pdbx_strand_id
1 'polypeptide(L)' 'MRRRNPTWTHRRTRPFTPAEDQELCQMVRCGLSIEFYKDNLPGRSFGEIIARRLDLIKAGAVQMARRI' A
#
# COMPACT_ATOMS: atom_id res chain seq x y z
N MET A 1 29.28 -7.91 8.48
CA MET A 1 28.46 -6.94 7.72
C MET A 1 27.77 -7.67 6.56
N ARG A 2 26.43 -7.81 6.59
CA ARG A 2 25.70 -8.40 5.45
C ARG A 2 25.69 -7.40 4.28
N ARG A 3 26.32 -7.75 3.16
CA ARG A 3 26.31 -6.95 1.93
C ARG A 3 24.86 -6.87 1.41
N ARG A 4 24.29 -5.67 1.33
CA ARG A 4 23.00 -5.45 0.65
C ARG A 4 23.20 -5.73 -0.85
N ASN A 5 22.30 -6.51 -1.45
CA ASN A 5 22.38 -6.89 -2.86
C ASN A 5 22.18 -5.63 -3.74
N PRO A 6 23.18 -5.21 -4.52
CA PRO A 6 23.13 -3.94 -5.27
C PRO A 6 22.11 -3.95 -6.41
N THR A 7 21.62 -5.11 -6.82
CA THR A 7 20.54 -5.26 -7.82
C THR A 7 19.15 -5.01 -7.25
N TRP A 8 19.01 -4.82 -5.93
CA TRP A 8 17.77 -4.35 -5.32
C TRP A 8 17.63 -2.83 -5.58
N THR A 9 17.49 -2.48 -6.84
CA THR A 9 17.14 -1.13 -7.27
C THR A 9 15.67 -0.95 -6.98
N HIS A 10 15.37 -0.08 -6.00
CA HIS A 10 14.00 0.36 -5.73
C HIS A 10 13.44 0.92 -7.04
N ARG A 11 12.48 0.23 -7.68
CA ARG A 11 11.81 0.78 -8.86
C ARG A 11 11.22 2.12 -8.44
N ARG A 12 11.41 3.14 -9.28
CA ARG A 12 10.83 4.47 -9.05
C ARG A 12 9.32 4.31 -9.04
N THR A 13 8.75 4.38 -7.85
CA THR A 13 7.32 4.34 -7.57
C THR A 13 6.68 5.59 -8.15
N ARG A 14 5.66 5.46 -9.00
CA ARG A 14 4.85 6.63 -9.37
C ARG A 14 4.15 7.17 -8.10
N PRO A 15 3.91 8.47 -7.94
CA PRO A 15 3.16 8.99 -6.79
C PRO A 15 1.74 8.43 -6.75
N PHE A 16 1.17 8.18 -5.56
CA PHE A 16 -0.25 7.86 -5.43
C PHE A 16 -1.11 9.10 -5.72
N THR A 17 -2.18 8.90 -6.47
CA THR A 17 -3.20 9.93 -6.71
C THR A 17 -4.18 9.97 -5.52
N PRO A 18 -4.88 11.10 -5.31
CA PRO A 18 -5.89 11.19 -4.26
C PRO A 18 -7.00 10.13 -4.38
N ALA A 19 -7.39 9.76 -5.61
CA ALA A 19 -8.39 8.72 -5.85
C ALA A 19 -7.88 7.33 -5.43
N GLU A 20 -6.64 6.98 -5.77
CA GLU A 20 -6.03 5.72 -5.33
C GLU A 20 -5.88 5.66 -3.80
N ASP A 21 -5.56 6.78 -3.16
CA ASP A 21 -5.49 6.85 -1.70
C ASP A 21 -6.87 6.65 -1.06
N GLN A 22 -7.91 7.26 -1.62
CA GLN A 22 -9.28 7.10 -1.13
C GLN A 22 -9.74 5.64 -1.25
N GLU A 23 -9.48 5.00 -2.39
CA GLU A 23 -9.80 3.60 -2.62
C GLU A 23 -9.05 2.71 -1.62
N LEU A 24 -7.75 2.93 -1.46
CA LEU A 24 -6.93 2.20 -0.50
C LEU A 24 -7.42 2.39 0.95
N CYS A 25 -7.85 3.60 1.32
CA CYS A 25 -8.42 3.86 2.63
C CYS A 25 -9.70 3.05 2.87
N GLN A 26 -10.61 2.99 1.89
CA GLN A 26 -11.84 2.21 2.00
C GLN A 26 -11.54 0.72 2.12
N MET A 27 -10.68 0.19 1.25
CA MET A 27 -10.31 -1.23 1.27
C MET A 27 -9.66 -1.65 2.60
N VAL A 28 -8.84 -0.77 3.20
CA VAL A 28 -8.22 -1.02 4.51
C VAL A 28 -9.24 -0.99 5.64
N ARG A 29 -10.22 -0.07 5.60
CA ARG A 29 -11.31 0.00 6.59
C ARG A 29 -12.21 -1.22 6.54
N CYS A 30 -12.53 -1.69 5.34
CA CYS A 30 -13.35 -2.88 5.10
C CYS A 30 -12.61 -4.20 5.36
N GLY A 31 -11.29 -4.17 5.60
CA GLY A 31 -10.51 -5.38 5.83
C GLY A 31 -10.42 -6.30 4.62
N LEU A 32 -10.50 -5.75 3.40
CA LEU A 32 -10.49 -6.54 2.17
C LEU A 32 -9.14 -7.23 1.95
N SER A 33 -9.19 -8.36 1.23
CA SER A 33 -8.02 -9.17 0.93
C SER A 33 -7.06 -8.45 -0.03
N ILE A 34 -5.82 -8.93 -0.05
CA ILE A 34 -4.76 -8.46 -0.95
C ILE A 34 -5.12 -8.53 -2.44
N GLU A 35 -5.95 -9.50 -2.83
CA GLU A 35 -6.36 -9.72 -4.22
C GLU A 35 -7.21 -8.54 -4.69
N PHE A 36 -8.16 -8.10 -3.86
CA PHE A 36 -8.97 -6.91 -4.12
C PHE A 36 -8.13 -5.65 -4.36
N TYR A 37 -6.96 -5.53 -3.72
CA TYR A 37 -6.11 -4.35 -3.91
C TYR A 37 -5.53 -4.29 -5.32
N LYS A 38 -5.23 -5.45 -5.92
CA LYS A 38 -4.66 -5.49 -7.29
C LYS A 38 -5.71 -5.16 -8.33
N ASP A 39 -6.94 -5.62 -8.13
CA ASP A 39 -8.04 -5.37 -9.05
C ASP A 39 -8.46 -3.90 -9.04
N ASN A 40 -8.41 -3.25 -7.87
CA ASN A 40 -8.85 -1.86 -7.70
C ASN A 40 -7.72 -0.83 -7.81
N LEU A 41 -6.44 -1.23 -7.77
CA LEU A 41 -5.29 -0.36 -7.98
C LEU A 41 -4.40 -0.88 -9.12
N PRO A 42 -4.91 -0.88 -10.37
CA PRO A 42 -4.18 -1.43 -11.51
C PRO A 42 -2.88 -0.66 -11.76
N GLY A 43 -1.81 -1.41 -12.01
CA GLY A 43 -0.48 -0.87 -12.24
C GLY A 43 0.31 -0.55 -10.95
N ARG A 44 -0.25 -0.83 -9.77
CA ARG A 44 0.48 -0.81 -8.50
C ARG A 44 0.98 -2.20 -8.15
N SER A 45 2.25 -2.31 -7.79
CA SER A 45 2.76 -3.53 -7.20
C SER A 45 2.29 -3.66 -5.76
N PHE A 46 2.19 -4.90 -5.28
CA PHE A 46 1.78 -5.15 -3.90
C PHE A 46 2.66 -4.43 -2.87
N GLY A 47 3.98 -4.36 -3.10
CA GLY A 47 4.89 -3.65 -2.21
C GLY A 47 4.59 -2.14 -2.12
N GLU A 48 4.18 -1.52 -3.23
CA GLU A 48 3.80 -0.10 -3.26
C GLU A 48 2.53 0.14 -2.46
N ILE A 49 1.54 -0.76 -2.59
CA ILE A 49 0.26 -0.67 -1.90
C ILE A 49 0.46 -0.81 -0.38
N ILE A 50 1.28 -1.77 0.05
CA ILE A 50 1.58 -1.96 1.48
C ILE A 50 2.37 -0.78 2.04
N ALA A 51 3.38 -0.28 1.32
CA ALA A 51 4.12 0.90 1.75
C ALA A 51 3.17 2.09 1.92
N ARG A 52 2.31 2.36 0.95
CA ARG A 52 1.34 3.46 1.03
C ARG A 52 0.33 3.27 2.14
N ARG A 53 -0.17 2.06 2.37
CA ARG A 53 -1.06 1.74 3.48
C ARG A 53 -0.41 2.05 4.83
N LEU A 54 0.86 1.68 5.02
CA LEU A 54 1.58 1.98 6.25
C LEU A 54 1.76 3.48 6.45
N ASP A 55 2.02 4.24 5.37
CA ASP A 55 2.12 5.70 5.44
C ASP A 55 0.78 6.34 5.81
N LEU A 56 -0.33 5.87 5.24
CA LEU A 56 -1.68 6.34 5.56
C LEU A 56 -2.07 6.05 7.02
N ILE A 57 -1.64 4.91 7.58
CA ILE A 57 -1.82 4.59 9.00
C ILE A 57 -0.99 5.52 9.88
N LYS A 58 0.29 5.74 9.54
CA LYS A 58 1.16 6.67 10.28
C LYS A 58 0.64 8.11 10.26
N ALA A 59 0.04 8.52 9.15
CA ALA A 59 -0.59 9.83 8.99
C ALA A 59 -1.95 9.94 9.73
N GLY A 60 -2.46 8.84 10.30
CA GLY A 60 -3.77 8.82 10.98
C GLY A 60 -4.98 8.86 10.03
N ALA A 61 -4.79 8.75 8.72
CA ALA A 61 -5.87 8.75 7.74
C ALA A 61 -6.73 7.47 7.81
N VAL A 62 -6.13 6.36 8.25
CA VAL A 62 -6.78 5.05 8.37
C VAL A 62 -6.30 4.32 9.61
N GLN A 63 -7.21 3.70 10.36
CA GLN A 63 -6.86 2.78 11.44
C GLN A 63 -6.86 1.34 10.90
N MET A 64 -5.99 0.46 11.43
CA MET A 64 -6.09 -0.96 11.11
C MET A 64 -7.47 -1.47 11.54
N ALA A 65 -8.17 -2.19 10.64
CA ALA A 65 -9.39 -2.89 11.00
C ALA A 65 -9.11 -3.74 12.25
N ARG A 66 -9.82 -3.46 13.34
CA ARG A 66 -9.74 -4.25 14.57
C ARG A 66 -10.15 -5.67 14.23
N ARG A 67 -9.36 -6.66 14.67
CA ARG A 67 -9.78 -8.06 14.72
C ARG A 67 -11.11 -8.12 15.47
N ILE A 68 -12.16 -8.58 14.80
CA ILE A 68 -13.42 -9.02 15.40
C ILE A 68 -13.20 -10.44 15.92
#